data_AF-A0A373PPB5-F1
#
_entry.id   AF-A0A373PPB5-F1
#
_cell.length_a   1.000
_cell.length_b   1.000
_cell.length_c   1.000
_cell.angle_alpha   90.00
_cell.angle_beta   90.00
_cell.angle_gamma   90.00
#
_symmetry.space_group_name_H-M   'P 1'
#
loop_
_entity.id
_entity.type
_entity.pdbx_description
1 polymer ?
#
loop_
_entity_poly.entity_id
_entity_poly.type
_entity_poly.pdbx_seq_one_letter_code
_entity_poly.pdbx_strand_id
1 'polypeptide(L)' 'LVDFKAEVWEKLDKIADERYKRILWLRYADRKTWRYIALELNFTIRYIHKMHLKALAELDKII' A
#
# COMPACT_ATOMS: atom_id res chain seq x y z
N LEU A 1 -0.83 19.71 4.02
CA LEU A 1 -0.82 18.42 4.76
C LEU A 1 -2.02 17.55 4.39
N VAL A 2 -3.20 18.14 4.18
CA VAL A 2 -4.38 17.44 3.62
C VAL A 2 -4.12 16.97 2.18
N ASP A 3 -3.36 17.74 1.40
CA ASP A 3 -3.23 17.51 -0.06
C ASP A 3 -2.42 16.27 -0.43
N PHE A 4 -1.28 16.00 0.24
CA PHE A 4 -0.43 14.85 -0.10
C PHE A 4 -1.13 13.50 0.10
N LYS A 5 -1.90 13.38 1.20
CA LYS A 5 -2.67 12.16 1.47
C LYS A 5 -3.80 11.99 0.46
N ALA A 6 -4.44 13.07 0.04
CA ALA A 6 -5.47 13.03 -0.99
C ALA A 6 -4.90 12.62 -2.35
N GLU A 7 -3.76 13.18 -2.76
CA GLU A 7 -3.06 12.84 -4.00
C GLU A 7 -2.64 11.37 -4.03
N VAL A 8 -2.05 10.87 -2.94
CA VAL A 8 -1.71 9.44 -2.81
C VAL A 8 -2.97 8.59 -2.92
N TRP A 9 -4.07 8.97 -2.25
CA TRP A 9 -5.31 8.22 -2.33
C TRP A 9 -5.87 8.16 -3.75
N GLU A 10 -5.86 9.26 -4.49
CA GLU A 10 -6.38 9.32 -5.87
C GLU A 10 -5.63 8.35 -6.81
N LYS A 11 -4.32 8.20 -6.63
CA LYS A 11 -3.54 7.21 -7.40
C LYS A 11 -3.84 5.79 -6.96
N LEU A 12 -3.90 5.54 -5.64
CA LEU A 12 -4.13 4.22 -5.10
C LEU A 12 -5.53 3.69 -5.40
N ASP A 13 -6.56 4.53 -5.38
CA ASP A 13 -7.96 4.11 -5.52
C ASP A 13 -8.27 3.45 -6.88
N LYS A 14 -7.41 3.69 -7.88
CA LYS A 14 -7.45 3.05 -9.20
C LYS A 14 -6.97 1.60 -9.19
N ILE A 15 -6.32 1.13 -8.13
CA ILE A 15 -5.92 -0.27 -7.97
C ILE A 15 -7.12 -1.10 -7.50
N ALA A 16 -7.46 -2.14 -8.26
CA ALA A 16 -8.63 -2.97 -7.96
C ALA A 16 -8.50 -3.79 -6.65
N ASP A 17 -7.30 -4.27 -6.30
CA ASP A 17 -7.10 -5.06 -5.07
C ASP A 17 -6.95 -4.14 -3.85
N GLU A 18 -7.96 -4.14 -2.99
CA GLU A 18 -7.99 -3.39 -1.73
C GLU A 18 -6.78 -3.66 -0.82
N ARG A 19 -6.22 -4.86 -0.85
CA ARG A 19 -5.05 -5.21 -0.04
C ARG A 19 -3.82 -4.48 -0.54
N TYR A 20 -3.69 -4.30 -1.85
CA TYR A 20 -2.59 -3.54 -2.45
C TYR A 20 -2.70 -2.06 -2.10
N LYS A 21 -3.90 -1.48 -2.19
CA LYS A 21 -4.17 -0.11 -1.73
C LYS A 21 -3.78 0.06 -0.26
N ARG A 22 -4.23 -0.85 0.60
CA ARG A 22 -3.95 -0.79 2.04
C ARG A 22 -2.47 -0.91 2.36
N ILE A 23 -1.73 -1.80 1.71
CA ILE A 23 -0.28 -1.96 1.91
C ILE A 23 0.47 -0.68 1.51
N LEU A 24 0.17 -0.12 0.34
CA LEU A 24 0.83 1.09 -0.16
C LEU A 24 0.47 2.31 0.71
N TRP A 25 -0.81 2.46 1.10
CA TRP A 25 -1.24 3.51 2.00
C TRP A 25 -0.49 3.46 3.34
N LEU A 26 -0.52 2.32 4.01
CA LEU A 26 0.14 2.17 5.31
C LEU A 26 1.66 2.42 5.19
N ARG A 27 2.28 1.99 4.09
CA ARG A 27 3.71 2.15 3.90
C ARG A 27 4.13 3.58 3.60
N TYR A 28 3.45 4.26 2.68
CA TYR A 28 3.91 5.54 2.13
C TYR A 28 3.15 6.75 2.71
N ALA A 29 1.82 6.65 2.87
CA ALA A 29 1.02 7.73 3.42
C ALA A 29 1.11 7.80 4.96
N ASP A 30 1.04 6.65 5.63
CA ASP A 30 1.09 6.58 7.10
C ASP A 30 2.48 6.23 7.66
N ARG A 31 3.47 5.99 6.78
CA ARG A 31 4.88 5.73 7.12
C ARG A 31 5.06 4.59 8.14
N LYS A 32 4.22 3.55 8.08
CA LYS A 32 4.28 2.39 8.97
C LYS A 32 5.43 1.44 8.61
N THR A 33 5.90 0.71 9.62
CA THR A 33 6.93 -0.32 9.45
C THR A 33 6.35 -1.59 8.85
N TRP A 34 7.18 -2.40 8.19
CA TRP A 34 6.76 -3.69 7.66
C TRP A 34 6.20 -4.63 8.74
N ARG A 35 6.76 -4.59 9.95
CA ARG A 35 6.26 -5.35 11.09
C ARG A 35 4.85 -4.91 11.50
N TYR A 36 4.60 -3.60 11.53
CA TYR A 36 3.26 -3.07 11.80
C TYR A 36 2.26 -3.53 10.73
N ILE A 37 2.60 -3.39 9.46
CA ILE A 37 1.72 -3.77 8.33
C ILE A 37 1.41 -5.27 8.35
N ALA A 38 2.41 -6.09 8.63
CA ALA A 38 2.25 -7.54 8.76
C ALA A 38 1.28 -7.91 9.89
N LEU A 39 1.42 -7.27 11.06
CA LEU A 39 0.51 -7.47 12.19
C LEU A 39 -0.91 -7.00 11.87
N GLU A 40 -1.05 -5.78 11.35
CA GLU A 40 -2.32 -5.15 10.98
C GLU A 40 -3.12 -5.99 9.98
N LEU A 41 -2.45 -6.56 8.98
CA LEU A 41 -3.09 -7.34 7.92
C LEU A 41 -3.12 -8.85 8.22
N ASN A 42 -2.68 -9.27 9.40
CA ASN A 42 -2.61 -10.67 9.83
C ASN A 42 -1.85 -11.56 8.82
N PHE A 43 -0.70 -11.09 8.35
CA PHE A 43 0.16 -11.83 7.43
C PHE A 43 1.60 -11.88 7.95
N THR A 44 2.38 -12.81 7.40
CA THR A 44 3.82 -12.80 7.64
C THR A 44 4.48 -11.62 6.92
N ILE A 45 5.57 -11.10 7.47
CA ILE A 45 6.38 -10.03 6.83
C ILE A 45 6.81 -10.45 5.41
N ARG A 46 7.19 -11.72 5.23
CA ARG A 46 7.54 -12.28 3.91
C ARG A 46 6.40 -12.15 2.91
N TYR A 47 5.18 -12.47 3.32
CA TYR A 47 4.01 -12.37 2.46
C TYR A 47 3.64 -10.91 2.16
N ILE A 48 3.77 -10.00 3.15
CA ILE A 48 3.62 -8.56 2.92
C ILE A 48 4.59 -8.05 1.86
N HIS A 49 5.88 -8.42 1.91
CA HIS A 49 6.85 -7.99 0.90
C HIS A 49 6.48 -8.51 -0.50
N LYS A 50 6.01 -9.76 -0.62
CA LYS A 50 5.54 -10.31 -1.90
C LYS A 50 4.33 -9.54 -2.43
N MET A 51 3.36 -9.23 -1.58
CA MET A 51 2.19 -8.44 -1.97
C MET A 51 2.56 -7.00 -2.30
N HIS A 52 3.50 -6.40 -1.57
CA HIS A 52 4.01 -5.05 -1.82
C HIS A 52 4.61 -4.93 -3.22
N LEU A 53 5.44 -5.89 -3.65
CA LEU A 53 5.99 -5.89 -5.01
C LEU A 53 4.90 -5.97 -6.08
N LYS A 54 3.86 -6.78 -5.85
CA LYS A 54 2.70 -6.85 -6.76
C LYS A 54 1.89 -5.55 -6.76
N ALA A 55 1.70 -4.95 -5.59
CA ALA A 55 1.00 -3.68 -5.43
C ALA A 55 1.71 -2.56 -6.20
N LEU A 56 3.05 -2.50 -6.12
CA LEU A 56 3.85 -1.57 -6.92
C LEU A 56 3.69 -1.82 -8.42
N ALA A 57 3.73 -3.09 -8.86
CA ALA A 57 3.54 -3.41 -10.27
C ALA A 57 2.14 -3.05 -10.79
N GLU A 58 1.09 -3.11 -9.95
CA GLU A 58 -0.24 -2.61 -10.33
C GLU A 58 -0.29 -1.08 -10.35
N LEU A 59 0.38 -0.41 -9.40
CA LEU A 59 0.47 1.06 -9.38
C LEU A 59 1.22 1.60 -10.61
N ASP A 60 2.29 0.94 -11.04
CA ASP A 60 3.09 1.32 -12.21
C ASP A 60 2.29 1.28 -13.53
N LYS A 61 1.18 0.53 -13.59
CA LYS A 61 0.28 0.52 -14.75
C LYS A 61 -0.66 1.71 -14.80
N ILE A 62 -0.80 2.43 -13.69
CA ILE A 62 -1.77 3.50 -13.48
C ILE A 62 -1.13 4.89 -13.59
N ILE A 63 0.15 5.00 -13.19
CA ILE A 63 0.89 6.27 -13.14
C ILE A 63 1.52 6.59 -14.50
#